data_AF-A0A537KTN9-F1
#
_entry.id   AF-A0A537KTN9-F1
#
_cell.length_a   1.000
_cell.length_b   1.000
_cell.length_c   1.000
_cell.angle_alpha   90.00
_cell.angle_beta   90.00
_cell.angle_gamma   90.00
#
_symmetry.space_group_name_H-M   'P 1'
#
loop_
_entity.id
_entity.type
_entity.pdbx_description
1 polymer ?
#
loop_
_entity_poly.entity_id
_entity_poly.type
_entity_poly.pdbx_seq_one_letter_code
_entity_poly.pdbx_strand_id
1 'polypeptide(L)' 'MVTRILIADDHSVVRQGLRMFLALDPDLEVVAEAT' A
#
# COMPACT_ATOMS: atom_id res chain seq x y z
N MET A 1 -0.53 13.22 11.59
CA MET A 1 -1.11 13.51 10.25
C MET A 1 -0.81 12.27 9.44
N VAL A 2 -1.80 11.65 8.78
CA VAL A 2 -1.62 10.33 8.15
C VAL A 2 -1.15 10.50 6.71
N THR A 3 -0.15 9.71 6.28
CA THR A 3 0.36 9.71 4.90
C THR A 3 -0.46 8.75 4.05
N ARG A 4 -1.06 9.27 2.98
CA ARG A 4 -1.94 8.51 2.08
C ARG A 4 -1.16 7.96 0.90
N ILE A 5 -1.25 6.64 0.70
CA ILE A 5 -0.45 5.89 -0.28
C ILE A 5 -1.37 5.26 -1.32
N LEU A 6 -0.98 5.37 -2.59
CA LEU A 6 -1.51 4.57 -3.69
C LEU A 6 -0.41 3.60 -4.14
N ILE A 7 -0.76 2.33 -4.34
CA ILE A 7 0.17 1.32 -4.84
C ILE A 7 -0.14 1.06 -6.32
N ALA A 8 0.83 1.28 -7.21
CA ALA A 8 0.72 0.97 -8.63
C ALA A 8 1.81 -0.03 -9.02
N ASP A 9 1.41 -1.23 -9.45
CA ASP A 9 2.31 -2.30 -9.87
C ASP A 9 1.54 -3.32 -10.72
N ASP A 10 2.16 -3.86 -11.77
CA ASP A 10 1.57 -4.85 -12.68
C ASP A 10 1.56 -6.27 -12.09
N HIS A 11 2.21 -6.49 -10.95
CA HIS A 11 2.29 -7.77 -10.26
C HIS A 11 1.46 -7.77 -8.97
N SER A 12 0.41 -8.59 -8.95
CA SER A 12 -0.51 -8.69 -7.80
C SER A 12 0.17 -9.10 -6.49
N VAL A 13 1.18 -9.98 -6.55
CA VAL A 13 1.93 -10.45 -5.37
C VAL A 13 2.72 -9.32 -4.70
N VAL A 14 3.28 -8.40 -5.50
CA VAL A 14 4.04 -7.26 -4.99
C VAL A 14 3.11 -6.31 -4.24
N ARG A 15 1.95 -5.95 -4.83
CA ARG A 15 0.96 -5.10 -4.16
C ARG A 15 0.49 -5.67 -2.84
N GLN A 16 0.20 -6.98 -2.81
CA GLN A 16 -0.20 -7.67 -1.59
C GLN A 16 0.90 -7.60 -0.50
N GLY A 17 2.16 -7.85 -0.88
CA GLY A 17 3.30 -7.76 0.03
C GLY A 17 3.47 -6.36 0.61
N LEU A 18 3.44 -5.33 -0.25
CA LEU A 18 3.52 -3.93 0.17
C LEU A 18 2.37 -3.53 1.08
N ARG A 19 1.13 -3.92 0.78
CA ARG A 19 -0.02 -3.62 1.63
C ARG A 19 0.13 -4.23 3.03
N MET A 20 0.59 -5.49 3.13
CA MET A 20 0.81 -6.15 4.43
C MET A 20 1.91 -5.47 5.24
N PHE A 21 3.00 -5.07 4.57
CA PHE A 21 4.13 -4.42 5.22
C PHE A 21 3.78 -3.00 5.68
N LEU A 22 3.16 -2.19 4.82
CA LEU A 22 2.78 -0.81 5.12
C LEU A 22 1.71 -0.73 6.23
N ALA A 23 0.86 -1.76 6.38
CA ALA A 23 -0.12 -1.84 7.46
C ALA A 23 0.48 -2.01 8.87
N LEU A 24 1.80 -2.24 8.97
CA LEU A 24 2.51 -2.30 10.26
C LEU A 24 2.78 -0.91 10.85
N ASP A 25 2.72 0.15 10.04
CA ASP A 25 2.93 1.53 10.47
C ASP A 25 1.58 2.27 10.56
N PRO A 26 1.15 2.68 11.76
CA PRO A 26 -0.14 3.36 11.95
C PRO A 26 -0.21 4.76 11.34
N ASP A 27 0.91 5.36 10.96
CA ASP A 27 0.94 6.68 10.30
C ASP A 27 0.78 6.58 8.77
N LEU A 28 0.69 5.37 8.22
CA LEU A 28 0.52 5.08 6.79
C LEU A 28 -0.87 4.50 6.49
N GLU A 29 -1.51 5.00 5.43
CA GLU A 29 -2.80 4.50 4.96
C GLU A 29 -2.77 4.23 3.46
N VAL A 30 -2.97 2.98 3.05
CA VAL A 30 -3.14 2.60 1.64
C VAL A 30 -4.58 2.88 1.23
N VAL A 31 -4.79 3.88 0.36
CA VAL A 31 -6.12 4.36 -0.03
C VAL A 31 -6.57 3.88 -1.40
N ALA A 32 -5.66 3.33 -2.22
CA ALA A 32 -5.96 2.85 -3.57
C ALA A 32 -4.88 1.89 -4.11
N GLU A 33 -5.27 1.08 -5.09
CA GLU A 33 -4.37 0.26 -5.91
C GLU A 33 -4.63 0.50 -7.40
N ALA A 34 -3.59 0.43 -8.23
CA ALA A 34 -3.63 0.53 -9.68
C ALA A 34 -2.72 -0.54 -10.34
N THR A 35 -2.95 -0.79 -11.63
CA THR A 35 -2.12 -1.66 -12.49
C THR A 35 -1.50 -0.86 -13.62
#